data_AF-A0A1R3UMH1-F1
#
_entry.id   AF-A0A1R3UMH1-F1
#
_cell.length_a   1.000
_cell.length_b   1.000
_cell.length_c   1.000
_cell.angle_alpha   90.00
_cell.angle_beta   90.00
_cell.angle_gamma   90.00
#
_symmetry.space_group_name_H-M   'P 1'
#
loop_
_entity.id
_entity.type
_entity.pdbx_description
1 polymer ?
#
loop_
_entity_poly.entity_id
_entity_poly.type
_entity_poly.pdbx_seq_one_letter_code
_entity_poly.pdbx_strand_id
1 'polypeptide(L)'
;MGTVALARSGGRPFGTHLFSVWPGAAFAATAFPVRCAPGDNLALHVAVAQAPPGSALIVDVAGEPEYGYVDEILAVAARTRGVVGIVLDGCVRDVAAIAHCELPVFGAGVSVREAGHDAGGSVGRQITMEATGPVPLSVRRGDWIVADDDGVVCLPRGQVSAIIADTMSSISREREIIDAVSAGESTLDLLGLDPSRVTGWEGDTGRPADLAAHRSRSRALNPRRDVRGGEHPAMRSRRGSCSAVTDVYGGDH
;
A
#
# COMPACT_ATOMS: atom_id res chain seq x y z
N MET A 1 10.69 -3.34 9.05
CA MET A 1 9.24 -3.42 8.86
C MET A 1 8.98 -2.98 7.43
N GLY A 2 8.54 -3.87 6.55
CA GLY A 2 8.31 -3.57 5.13
C GLY A 2 6.84 -3.35 4.81
N THR A 3 6.55 -2.98 3.56
CA THR A 3 5.21 -2.66 3.07
C THR A 3 4.25 -3.84 3.17
N VAL A 4 4.69 -5.06 2.88
CA VAL A 4 3.87 -6.29 2.99
C VAL A 4 3.32 -6.48 4.40
N ALA A 5 4.17 -6.31 5.41
CA ALA A 5 3.77 -6.48 6.81
C ALA A 5 2.76 -5.39 7.22
N LEU A 6 2.98 -4.15 6.78
CA LEU A 6 2.05 -3.04 7.02
C LEU A 6 0.69 -3.25 6.35
N ALA A 7 0.67 -3.72 5.11
CA ALA A 7 -0.57 -3.99 4.38
C ALA A 7 -1.43 -5.07 5.07
N ARG A 8 -0.78 -6.14 5.58
CA ARG A 8 -1.45 -7.20 6.36
C ARG A 8 -2.03 -6.70 7.69
N SER A 9 -1.52 -5.59 8.22
CA SER A 9 -1.94 -4.96 9.47
C SER A 9 -2.89 -3.77 9.30
N GLY A 10 -3.49 -3.61 8.12
CA GLY A 10 -4.47 -2.55 7.85
C GLY A 10 -3.94 -1.33 7.11
N GLY A 11 -2.65 -1.34 6.74
CA GLY A 11 -2.12 -0.42 5.73
C GLY A 11 -2.84 -0.60 4.39
N ARG A 12 -3.04 0.51 3.66
CA ARG A 12 -3.74 0.52 2.38
C ARG A 12 -2.72 0.49 1.23
N PRO A 13 -2.53 -0.63 0.54
CA PRO A 13 -1.62 -0.69 -0.60
C PRO A 13 -2.12 0.16 -1.77
N PHE A 14 -1.18 0.80 -2.46
CA PHE A 14 -1.42 1.45 -3.75
C PHE A 14 -1.65 0.38 -4.86
N GLY A 15 -1.86 0.83 -6.10
CA GLY A 15 -1.93 -0.06 -7.26
C GLY A 15 -0.67 -0.91 -7.44
N THR A 16 -0.84 -2.15 -7.90
CA THR A 16 0.25 -3.13 -8.05
C THR A 16 1.24 -2.79 -9.16
N HIS A 17 0.94 -1.79 -9.99
CA HIS A 17 1.78 -1.32 -11.07
C HIS A 17 2.82 -0.30 -10.64
N LEU A 18 2.80 0.16 -9.37
CA LEU A 18 3.78 1.09 -8.85
C LEU A 18 4.98 0.32 -8.27
N PHE A 19 6.14 0.47 -8.89
CA PHE A 19 7.39 -0.16 -8.50
C PHE A 19 8.50 0.86 -8.36
N SER A 20 9.52 0.52 -7.58
CA SER A 20 10.71 1.36 -7.49
C SER A 20 11.41 1.43 -8.85
N VAL A 21 11.75 2.63 -9.31
CA VAL A 21 12.42 2.83 -10.60
C VAL A 21 13.88 2.36 -10.54
N TRP A 22 14.44 2.13 -9.35
CA TRP A 22 15.77 1.54 -9.14
C TRP A 22 15.79 0.62 -7.90
N PRO A 23 16.59 -0.46 -7.92
CA PRO A 23 16.51 -1.50 -6.88
C PRO A 23 17.00 -1.02 -5.51
N GLY A 24 16.31 -1.42 -4.45
CA GLY A 24 16.68 -1.09 -3.06
C GLY A 24 16.24 0.29 -2.61
N ALA A 25 15.44 1.01 -3.40
CA ALA A 25 14.87 2.27 -2.96
C ALA A 25 13.78 2.02 -1.90
N ALA A 26 13.84 2.77 -0.82
CA ALA A 26 12.84 2.70 0.23
C ALA A 26 12.71 4.04 0.96
N PHE A 27 11.52 4.36 1.44
CA PHE A 27 11.31 5.50 2.32
C PHE A 27 10.08 5.32 3.21
N ALA A 28 10.01 6.11 4.28
CA ALA A 28 8.80 6.29 5.09
C ALA A 28 8.64 7.78 5.43
N ALA A 29 7.51 8.38 5.06
CA ALA A 29 7.30 9.82 5.19
C ALA A 29 5.83 10.21 5.20
N THR A 30 5.52 11.42 5.65
CA THR A 30 4.17 11.98 5.45
C THR A 30 3.96 12.43 4.01
N ALA A 31 2.76 12.18 3.47
CA ALA A 31 2.38 12.56 2.12
C ALA A 31 2.24 14.08 1.96
N PHE A 32 2.78 14.60 0.85
CA PHE A 32 2.43 15.86 0.24
C PHE A 32 1.77 15.55 -1.11
N PRO A 33 0.43 15.57 -1.17
CA PRO A 33 -0.28 15.24 -2.40
C PRO A 33 -0.06 16.26 -3.51
N VAL A 34 0.01 15.78 -4.75
CA VAL A 34 0.16 16.57 -5.97
C VAL A 34 -0.80 15.98 -7.01
N ARG A 35 -1.52 16.84 -7.72
CA ARG A 35 -2.27 16.44 -8.91
C ARG A 35 -1.76 17.26 -10.08
N CYS A 36 -1.18 16.58 -11.05
CA CYS A 36 -0.77 17.13 -12.33
C CYS A 36 -1.98 17.24 -13.27
N ALA A 37 -1.90 18.17 -14.23
CA ALA A 37 -2.74 18.10 -15.40
C ALA A 37 -2.23 16.99 -16.35
N PRO A 38 -3.10 16.40 -17.18
CA PRO A 38 -2.74 15.42 -18.20
C PRO A 38 -1.52 15.86 -19.05
N GLY A 39 -0.40 15.13 -18.97
CA GLY A 39 0.82 15.39 -19.72
C GLY A 39 1.64 16.60 -19.27
N ASP A 40 1.41 17.11 -18.05
CA ASP A 40 2.03 18.33 -17.54
C ASP A 40 2.60 18.17 -16.12
N ASN A 41 3.82 18.64 -15.87
CA ASN A 41 4.50 18.52 -14.58
C ASN A 41 4.72 19.86 -13.85
N LEU A 42 4.06 20.96 -14.24
CA LEU A 42 4.20 22.25 -13.53
C LEU A 42 3.87 22.10 -12.03
N ALA A 43 2.82 21.35 -11.69
CA ALA A 43 2.43 21.10 -10.30
C ALA A 43 3.51 20.40 -9.48
N LEU A 44 4.35 19.56 -10.11
CA LEU A 44 5.49 18.91 -9.45
C LEU A 44 6.60 19.91 -9.10
N HIS A 45 6.94 20.81 -10.02
CA HIS A 45 7.90 21.89 -9.72
C HIS A 45 7.41 22.78 -8.56
N VAL A 46 6.12 23.11 -8.56
CA VAL A 46 5.50 23.86 -7.46
C VAL A 46 5.55 23.06 -6.15
N ALA A 47 5.29 21.75 -6.20
CA ALA A 47 5.37 20.89 -5.03
C ALA A 47 6.78 20.81 -4.44
N VAL A 48 7.81 20.64 -5.27
CA VAL A 48 9.22 20.65 -4.85
C VAL A 48 9.57 21.95 -4.12
N ALA A 49 9.03 23.08 -4.56
CA ALA A 49 9.28 24.37 -3.92
C ALA A 49 8.58 24.54 -2.56
N GLN A 50 7.46 23.83 -2.32
CA GLN A 50 6.57 24.04 -1.17
C GLN A 50 6.50 22.88 -0.16
N ALA A 51 6.94 21.69 -0.55
CA ALA A 51 6.87 20.50 0.29
C ALA A 51 7.72 20.68 1.55
N PRO A 52 7.20 20.34 2.75
CA PRO A 52 8.01 20.33 3.95
C PRO A 52 9.18 19.35 3.79
N PRO A 53 10.40 19.71 4.22
CA PRO A 53 11.50 18.76 4.31
C PRO A 53 11.10 17.52 5.12
N GLY A 54 11.50 16.33 4.67
CA GLY A 54 11.10 15.05 5.26
C GLY A 54 9.79 14.48 4.73
N SER A 55 9.07 15.18 3.83
CA SER A 55 7.84 14.67 3.21
C SER A 55 8.11 13.95 1.88
N ALA A 56 7.15 13.14 1.44
CA ALA A 56 7.16 12.50 0.12
C ALA A 56 6.07 13.07 -0.78
N LEU A 57 6.37 13.26 -2.07
CA LEU A 57 5.39 13.71 -3.04
C LEU A 57 4.56 12.51 -3.53
N ILE A 58 3.24 12.60 -3.45
CA ILE A 58 2.33 11.57 -3.96
C ILE A 58 1.53 12.17 -5.09
N VAL A 59 1.65 11.60 -6.29
CA VAL A 59 1.36 12.31 -7.53
C VAL A 59 0.32 11.54 -8.35
N ASP A 60 -0.81 12.19 -8.54
CA ASP A 60 -1.86 11.79 -9.48
C ASP A 60 -1.63 12.53 -10.81
N VAL A 61 -1.39 11.79 -11.90
CA VAL A 61 -1.16 12.34 -13.25
C VAL A 61 -2.43 12.41 -14.10
N ALA A 62 -3.60 12.32 -13.46
CA ALA A 62 -4.91 12.43 -14.07
C ALA A 62 -5.17 11.42 -15.20
N GLY A 63 -4.61 10.21 -15.08
CA GLY A 63 -4.81 9.11 -16.01
C GLY A 63 -3.97 9.17 -17.29
N GLU A 64 -2.96 10.03 -17.37
CA GLU A 64 -2.03 10.11 -18.51
C GLU A 64 -0.61 9.66 -18.14
N PRO A 65 -0.32 8.35 -18.06
CA PRO A 65 0.98 7.85 -17.66
C PRO A 65 2.05 7.92 -18.77
N GLU A 66 1.70 8.27 -20.01
CA GLU A 66 2.60 8.17 -21.18
C GLU A 66 3.77 9.17 -21.19
N TYR A 67 3.84 10.09 -20.23
CA TYR A 67 4.88 11.12 -20.14
C TYR A 67 5.86 10.83 -19.00
N GLY A 68 7.13 11.21 -19.18
CA GLY A 68 8.13 11.24 -18.13
C GLY A 68 7.97 12.50 -17.28
N TYR A 69 7.17 12.42 -16.20
CA TYR A 69 6.87 13.57 -15.34
C TYR A 69 8.02 13.95 -14.40
N VAL A 70 8.86 12.96 -14.05
CA VAL A 70 10.03 13.12 -13.18
C VAL A 70 11.27 12.72 -13.96
N ASP A 71 12.27 13.58 -13.91
CA ASP A 71 13.56 13.44 -14.58
C ASP A 71 14.71 13.73 -13.61
N GLU A 72 15.94 13.75 -14.12
CA GLU A 72 17.13 14.06 -13.31
C GLU A 72 17.01 15.43 -12.61
N ILE A 73 16.62 16.47 -13.35
CA ILE A 73 16.58 17.84 -12.85
C ILE A 73 15.58 17.95 -11.69
N LEU A 74 14.37 17.42 -11.88
CA LEU A 74 13.35 17.44 -10.85
C LEU A 74 13.74 16.58 -9.65
N ALA A 75 14.35 15.41 -9.86
CA ALA A 75 14.80 14.54 -8.77
C ALA A 75 15.89 15.19 -7.92
N VAL A 76 16.91 15.80 -8.56
CA VAL A 76 17.96 16.55 -7.86
C VAL A 76 17.36 17.74 -7.09
N ALA A 77 16.43 18.48 -7.70
CA ALA A 77 15.76 19.60 -7.04
C ALA A 77 14.93 19.13 -5.82
N ALA A 78 14.18 18.05 -5.96
CA ALA A 78 13.37 17.46 -4.90
C ALA A 78 14.24 17.02 -3.71
N ARG A 79 15.30 16.25 -3.97
CA ARG A 79 16.25 15.82 -2.93
C ARG A 79 16.91 17.01 -2.24
N THR A 80 17.34 18.01 -3.00
CA THR A 80 17.97 19.23 -2.45
C THR A 80 17.02 20.00 -1.54
N ARG A 81 15.71 19.96 -1.82
CA ARG A 81 14.66 20.56 -0.97
C ARG A 81 14.25 19.69 0.22
N GLY A 82 14.85 18.51 0.38
CA GLY A 82 14.57 17.59 1.48
C GLY A 82 13.33 16.72 1.27
N VAL A 83 12.83 16.60 0.04
CA VAL A 83 11.86 15.54 -0.30
C VAL A 83 12.57 14.19 -0.19
N VAL A 84 11.95 13.24 0.49
CA VAL A 84 12.57 11.92 0.78
C VAL A 84 12.06 10.80 -0.12
N GLY A 85 11.07 11.07 -0.96
CA GLY A 85 10.59 10.14 -1.97
C GLY A 85 9.50 10.74 -2.85
N ILE A 86 9.30 10.13 -4.02
CA ILE A 86 8.21 10.46 -4.95
C ILE A 86 7.48 9.17 -5.33
N VAL A 87 6.15 9.20 -5.27
CA VAL A 87 5.28 8.13 -5.79
C VAL A 87 4.37 8.76 -6.83
N LEU A 88 4.36 8.26 -8.05
CA LEU A 88 3.52 8.77 -9.12
C LEU A 88 2.80 7.65 -9.87
N ASP A 89 1.53 7.88 -10.18
CA ASP A 89 0.75 7.02 -11.07
C ASP A 89 1.07 7.30 -12.55
N GLY A 90 2.35 7.41 -12.87
CA GLY A 90 2.85 7.82 -14.19
C GLY A 90 4.28 7.39 -14.43
N CYS A 91 4.80 7.73 -15.61
CA CYS A 91 6.16 7.36 -15.99
C CYS A 91 7.21 8.41 -15.57
N VAL A 92 8.45 7.95 -15.48
CA VAL A 92 9.64 8.77 -15.27
C VAL A 92 10.58 8.73 -16.48
N ARG A 93 11.56 9.62 -16.54
CA ARG A 93 12.71 9.55 -17.45
C ARG A 93 14.02 9.61 -16.66
N ASP A 94 15.15 9.36 -17.33
CA ASP A 94 16.50 9.45 -16.74
C ASP A 94 16.73 8.56 -15.51
N VAL A 95 16.16 7.35 -15.51
CA VAL A 95 16.19 6.40 -14.39
C VAL A 95 17.60 6.20 -13.81
N ALA A 96 18.62 6.10 -14.66
CA ALA A 96 19.99 5.97 -14.21
C ALA A 96 20.43 7.17 -13.37
N ALA A 97 20.17 8.40 -13.81
CA ALA A 97 20.52 9.60 -13.07
C ALA A 97 19.70 9.75 -11.77
N ILE A 98 18.41 9.40 -11.81
CA ILE A 98 17.57 9.33 -10.60
C ILE A 98 18.16 8.37 -9.57
N ALA A 99 18.63 7.19 -10.00
CA ALA A 99 19.29 6.23 -9.11
C ALA A 99 20.59 6.79 -8.51
N HIS A 100 21.42 7.47 -9.31
CA HIS A 100 22.64 8.12 -8.81
C HIS A 100 22.35 9.27 -7.83
N CYS A 101 21.19 9.93 -7.96
CA CYS A 101 20.77 10.93 -7.01
C CYS A 101 20.22 10.32 -5.71
N GLU A 102 20.04 9.00 -5.62
CA GLU A 102 19.55 8.29 -4.43
C GLU A 102 18.21 8.81 -3.89
N LEU A 103 17.38 9.43 -4.73
CA LEU A 103 16.00 9.77 -4.38
C LEU A 103 15.11 8.55 -4.69
N PRO A 104 14.41 7.98 -3.70
CA PRO A 104 13.44 6.93 -3.95
C PRO A 104 12.29 7.45 -4.82
N VAL A 105 12.10 6.83 -5.98
CA VAL A 105 11.01 7.17 -6.90
C VAL A 105 10.29 5.89 -7.29
N PHE A 106 8.97 5.90 -7.14
CA PHE A 106 8.07 4.80 -7.45
C PHE A 106 7.10 5.23 -8.55
N GLY A 107 7.16 4.58 -9.70
CA GLY A 107 6.39 4.94 -10.88
C GLY A 107 5.71 3.75 -11.53
N ALA A 108 4.87 4.05 -12.53
CA ALA A 108 4.16 3.05 -13.33
C ALA A 108 4.97 2.56 -14.55
N GLY A 109 6.10 3.22 -14.86
CA GLY A 109 6.88 2.94 -16.06
C GLY A 109 7.97 3.96 -16.35
N VAL A 110 8.58 3.83 -17.52
CA VAL A 110 9.59 4.75 -18.05
C VAL A 110 9.11 5.26 -19.40
N SER A 111 9.20 6.57 -19.61
CA SER A 111 8.84 7.21 -20.89
C SER A 111 9.86 8.26 -21.26
N VAL A 112 10.30 8.24 -22.51
CA VAL A 112 11.18 9.28 -23.08
C VAL A 112 10.42 10.56 -23.47
N ARG A 113 9.08 10.52 -23.44
CA ARG A 113 8.22 11.64 -23.84
C ARG A 113 8.20 12.68 -22.72
N GLU A 114 8.59 13.90 -23.03
CA GLU A 114 8.63 15.00 -22.07
C GLU A 114 7.23 15.55 -21.76
N ALA A 115 6.95 15.81 -20.48
CA ALA A 115 5.75 16.51 -20.03
C ALA A 115 5.88 18.04 -20.27
N GLY A 116 4.75 18.70 -20.53
CA GLY A 116 4.66 20.16 -20.58
C GLY A 116 4.65 20.81 -19.19
N HIS A 117 4.54 22.14 -19.15
CA HIS A 117 4.58 22.92 -17.90
C HIS A 117 3.65 24.15 -17.91
N ASP A 118 2.54 24.09 -18.63
CA ASP A 118 1.64 25.22 -18.90
C ASP A 118 0.18 24.98 -18.47
N ALA A 119 -0.21 23.74 -18.16
CA ALA A 119 -1.59 23.34 -17.89
C ALA A 119 -1.98 23.37 -16.40
N GLY A 120 -1.01 23.44 -15.49
CA GLY A 120 -1.25 23.63 -14.05
C GLY A 120 -1.53 22.34 -13.26
N GLY A 121 -2.38 22.44 -12.24
CA GLY A 121 -2.67 21.33 -11.32
C GLY A 121 -2.97 21.81 -9.90
N SER A 122 -2.79 20.93 -8.91
CA SER A 122 -2.97 21.27 -7.51
C SER A 122 -1.93 20.63 -6.61
N VAL A 123 -1.56 21.34 -5.53
CA VAL A 123 -0.62 20.85 -4.52
C VAL A 123 -1.27 20.87 -3.14
N GLY A 124 -1.00 19.85 -2.33
CA GLY A 124 -1.49 19.77 -0.96
C GLY A 124 -2.98 19.53 -0.77
N ARG A 125 -3.73 19.33 -1.87
CA ARG A 125 -5.15 18.95 -1.85
C ARG A 125 -5.27 17.44 -1.81
N GLN A 126 -6.36 16.91 -1.26
CA GLN A 126 -6.60 15.47 -1.31
C GLN A 126 -6.61 14.99 -2.78
N ILE A 127 -5.90 13.91 -3.05
CA ILE A 127 -5.94 13.19 -4.33
C ILE A 127 -6.50 11.79 -4.14
N THR A 128 -6.82 11.14 -5.25
CA THR A 128 -7.29 9.76 -5.30
C THR A 128 -6.36 8.97 -6.20
N MET A 129 -5.80 7.90 -5.66
CA MET A 129 -4.87 7.00 -6.34
C MET A 129 -5.54 5.65 -6.54
N GLU A 130 -5.06 4.89 -7.52
CA GLU A 130 -5.39 3.48 -7.62
C GLU A 130 -4.88 2.69 -6.40
N ALA A 131 -5.62 1.67 -6.01
CA ALA A 131 -5.35 0.84 -4.86
C ALA A 131 -5.45 -0.64 -5.24
N THR A 132 -4.78 -1.50 -4.49
CA THR A 132 -5.06 -2.94 -4.61
C THR A 132 -6.44 -3.22 -4.02
N GLY A 133 -7.42 -3.53 -4.87
CA GLY A 133 -8.79 -3.87 -4.49
C GLY A 133 -9.86 -2.94 -5.11
N PRO A 134 -11.12 -3.06 -4.69
CA PRO A 134 -12.26 -2.42 -5.38
C PRO A 134 -12.46 -0.94 -5.04
N VAL A 135 -11.78 -0.42 -4.01
CA VAL A 135 -11.99 0.95 -3.52
C VAL A 135 -10.72 1.77 -3.71
N PRO A 136 -10.79 2.92 -4.40
CA PRO A 136 -9.62 3.75 -4.63
C PRO A 136 -9.08 4.37 -3.32
N LEU A 137 -7.82 4.77 -3.36
CA LEU A 137 -7.07 5.28 -2.22
C LEU A 137 -7.07 6.80 -2.19
N SER A 138 -7.83 7.41 -1.28
CA SER A 138 -7.68 8.83 -0.99
C SER A 138 -6.42 9.08 -0.17
N VAL A 139 -5.57 10.00 -0.62
CA VAL A 139 -4.35 10.41 0.07
C VAL A 139 -4.46 11.88 0.50
N ARG A 140 -4.16 12.16 1.77
CA ARG A 140 -4.22 13.50 2.36
C ARG A 140 -2.88 13.87 2.97
N ARG A 141 -2.70 15.17 3.21
CA ARG A 141 -1.58 15.66 4.03
C ARG A 141 -1.58 14.98 5.40
N GLY A 142 -0.41 14.47 5.78
CA GLY A 142 -0.16 13.82 7.06
C GLY A 142 -0.46 12.32 7.10
N ASP A 143 -1.04 11.75 6.04
CA ASP A 143 -1.03 10.28 5.89
C ASP A 143 0.42 9.82 5.71
N TRP A 144 0.76 8.67 6.28
CA TRP A 144 2.11 8.11 6.18
C TRP A 144 2.19 7.20 4.97
N ILE A 145 3.25 7.37 4.19
CA ILE A 145 3.57 6.56 3.03
C ILE A 145 4.83 5.80 3.33
N VAL A 146 4.77 4.49 3.15
CA VAL A 146 5.91 3.59 3.26
C VAL A 146 6.06 2.91 1.91
N ALA A 147 7.28 2.90 1.39
CA ALA A 147 7.60 2.26 0.12
C ALA A 147 8.92 1.49 0.24
N ASP A 148 8.96 0.33 -0.39
CA ASP A 148 10.13 -0.55 -0.55
C ASP A 148 9.96 -1.37 -1.84
N ASP A 149 10.86 -2.32 -2.10
CA ASP A 149 10.85 -3.10 -3.35
C ASP A 149 9.53 -3.89 -3.60
N ASP A 150 8.70 -4.11 -2.57
CA ASP A 150 7.41 -4.81 -2.70
C ASP A 150 6.26 -3.87 -3.13
N GLY A 151 6.45 -2.55 -3.06
CA GLY A 151 5.48 -1.56 -3.52
C GLY A 151 5.30 -0.38 -2.57
N VAL A 152 4.09 0.17 -2.52
CA VAL A 152 3.77 1.37 -1.73
C VAL A 152 2.52 1.14 -0.88
N VAL A 153 2.56 1.56 0.38
CA VAL A 153 1.47 1.46 1.34
C VAL A 153 1.20 2.81 2.01
N CYS A 154 -0.08 3.18 2.08
CA CYS A 154 -0.57 4.33 2.83
C CYS A 154 -1.12 3.91 4.20
N LEU A 155 -0.67 4.57 5.26
CA LEU A 155 -1.20 4.47 6.60
C LEU A 155 -1.99 5.76 6.91
N PRO A 156 -3.32 5.70 7.04
CA PRO A 156 -4.11 6.87 7.39
C PRO A 156 -3.62 7.48 8.70
N ARG A 157 -3.46 8.80 8.75
CA ARG A 157 -2.84 9.50 9.90
C ARG A 157 -3.42 9.17 11.27
N GLY A 158 -4.70 8.80 11.35
CA GLY A 158 -5.39 8.43 12.59
C GLY A 158 -5.24 6.96 13.02
N GLN A 159 -4.55 6.13 12.22
CA GLN A 159 -4.44 4.69 12.44
C GLN A 159 -2.98 4.21 12.54
N VAL A 160 -2.01 5.09 12.31
CA VAL A 160 -0.58 4.76 12.22
C VAL A 160 -0.10 3.95 13.42
N SER A 161 -0.34 4.41 14.65
CA SER A 161 0.13 3.73 15.87
C SER A 161 -0.47 2.33 16.03
N ALA A 162 -1.74 2.16 15.69
CA ALA A 162 -2.42 0.86 15.78
C ALA A 162 -1.84 -0.12 14.74
N ILE A 163 -1.69 0.33 13.48
CA ILE A 163 -1.13 -0.49 12.41
C ILE A 163 0.29 -0.92 12.77
N ILE A 164 1.15 -0.01 13.24
CA ILE A 164 2.54 -0.33 13.63
C ILE A 164 2.58 -1.39 14.74
N ALA A 165 1.74 -1.26 15.78
CA ALA A 165 1.68 -2.23 16.87
C ALA A 165 1.27 -3.63 16.39
N ASP A 166 0.25 -3.69 15.52
CA ASP A 166 -0.20 -4.94 14.91
C ASP A 166 0.88 -5.53 13.99
N THR A 167 1.61 -4.70 13.24
CA THR A 167 2.69 -5.16 12.37
C THR A 167 3.85 -5.75 13.15
N MET A 168 4.28 -5.14 14.26
CA MET A 168 5.33 -5.69 15.12
C MET A 168 4.95 -7.07 15.68
N SER A 169 3.67 -7.25 16.03
CA SER A 169 3.13 -8.53 16.50
C SER A 169 3.06 -9.58 15.38
N SER A 170 2.88 -9.16 14.13
CA SER A 170 2.89 -10.06 12.96
C SER A 170 4.29 -10.53 12.57
N ILE A 171 5.26 -9.61 12.53
CA ILE A 171 6.66 -9.91 12.15
C ILE A 171 7.26 -10.97 13.08
N SER A 172 6.95 -10.91 14.38
CA SER A 172 7.45 -11.88 15.36
C SER A 172 6.98 -13.30 15.05
N ARG A 173 5.69 -13.48 14.69
CA ARG A 173 5.13 -14.78 14.31
C ARG A 173 5.67 -15.30 12.97
N GLU A 174 5.86 -14.41 12.00
CA GLU A 174 6.48 -14.78 10.72
C GLU A 174 7.91 -15.28 10.91
N ARG A 175 8.67 -14.67 11.84
CA ARG A 175 10.03 -15.11 12.13
C ARG A 175 10.07 -16.54 12.67
N GLU A 176 9.17 -16.90 13.57
CA GLU A 176 9.04 -18.26 14.09
C GLU A 176 8.76 -19.29 12.98
N ILE A 177 7.89 -18.94 12.04
CA ILE A 177 7.60 -19.79 10.87
C ILE A 177 8.84 -19.94 9.98
N ILE A 178 9.54 -18.84 9.70
CA ILE A 178 10.76 -18.86 8.88
C ILE A 178 11.84 -19.74 9.52
N ASP A 179 12.05 -19.61 10.83
CA ASP A 179 13.05 -20.40 11.55
C ASP A 179 12.68 -21.90 11.52
N ALA A 180 11.40 -22.25 11.68
CA ALA A 180 10.92 -23.64 11.58
C ALA A 180 11.09 -24.21 10.16
N VAL A 181 10.71 -23.45 9.12
CA VAL A 181 10.92 -23.86 7.72
C VAL A 181 12.41 -24.05 7.43
N SER A 182 13.25 -23.15 7.92
CA SER A 182 14.72 -23.24 7.78
C SER A 182 15.31 -24.45 8.51
N ALA A 183 14.64 -24.94 9.56
CA ALA A 183 14.97 -26.17 10.26
C ALA A 183 14.44 -27.45 9.57
N GLY A 184 13.82 -27.34 8.39
CA GLY A 184 13.29 -28.47 7.61
C GLY A 184 11.82 -28.78 7.89
N GLU A 185 11.10 -27.90 8.58
CA GLU A 185 9.65 -28.04 8.72
C GLU A 185 8.89 -27.69 7.43
N SER A 186 7.90 -28.49 7.07
CA SER A 186 7.08 -28.30 5.87
C SER A 186 6.11 -27.15 6.07
N THR A 187 6.01 -26.28 5.06
CA THR A 187 5.01 -25.20 5.02
C THR A 187 3.58 -25.75 5.00
N LEU A 188 3.35 -26.95 4.46
CA LEU A 188 2.03 -27.59 4.47
C LEU A 188 1.56 -27.83 5.92
N ASP A 189 2.45 -28.38 6.75
CA ASP A 189 2.15 -28.68 8.15
C ASP A 189 2.05 -27.39 8.98
N LEU A 190 3.05 -26.51 8.89
CA LEU A 190 3.15 -25.29 9.68
C LEU A 190 1.99 -24.33 9.45
N LEU A 191 1.56 -24.20 8.18
CA LEU A 191 0.49 -23.28 7.79
C LEU A 191 -0.88 -23.98 7.70
N GLY A 192 -0.95 -25.29 7.98
CA GLY A 192 -2.17 -26.08 7.91
C GLY A 192 -2.82 -26.08 6.53
N LEU A 193 -2.00 -26.17 5.48
CA LEU A 193 -2.45 -26.15 4.09
C LEU A 193 -2.96 -27.53 3.68
N ASP A 194 -3.99 -27.54 2.84
CA ASP A 194 -4.64 -28.75 2.35
C ASP A 194 -4.13 -29.08 0.94
N PRO A 195 -3.12 -29.97 0.80
CA PRO A 195 -2.53 -30.27 -0.50
C PRO A 195 -3.47 -31.06 -1.41
N SER A 196 -4.55 -31.66 -0.88
CA SER A 196 -5.52 -32.44 -1.68
C SER A 196 -6.26 -31.59 -2.71
N ARG A 197 -6.22 -30.25 -2.55
CA ARG A 197 -6.80 -29.29 -3.49
C ARG A 197 -5.95 -29.05 -4.74
N VAL A 198 -4.73 -29.59 -4.80
CA VAL A 198 -3.80 -29.41 -5.91
C VAL A 198 -3.68 -30.73 -6.67
N THR A 199 -4.07 -30.72 -7.94
CA THR A 199 -3.88 -31.86 -8.84
C THR A 199 -2.39 -32.17 -9.02
N GLY A 200 -2.00 -33.45 -8.94
CA GLY A 200 -0.60 -33.87 -9.07
C GLY A 200 0.18 -33.92 -7.76
N TRP A 201 -0.47 -33.71 -6.62
CA TRP A 201 0.14 -33.99 -5.32
C TRP A 201 0.25 -35.50 -5.08
N GLU A 202 1.49 -36.01 -5.00
CA GLU A 202 1.79 -37.44 -4.81
C GLU A 202 2.18 -37.80 -3.37
N GLY A 203 2.20 -36.81 -2.45
CA GLY A 203 2.66 -36.96 -1.07
C GLY A 203 4.04 -36.35 -0.82
N ASP A 204 4.41 -36.23 0.45
CA ASP A 204 5.72 -35.71 0.87
C ASP A 204 6.78 -36.83 0.73
N THR A 205 7.46 -36.88 -0.42
CA THR A 205 8.34 -38.00 -0.82
C THR A 205 9.80 -37.86 -0.36
N GLY A 206 10.14 -36.90 0.51
CA GLY A 206 11.54 -36.52 0.74
C GLY A 206 12.01 -36.26 2.18
N ARG A 207 11.15 -36.40 3.21
CA ARG A 207 11.59 -36.13 4.60
C ARG A 207 12.33 -37.32 5.23
N PRO A 208 13.55 -37.14 5.78
CA PRO A 208 14.14 -38.11 6.69
C PRO A 208 13.20 -38.35 7.88
N ALA A 209 12.97 -39.63 8.23
CA ALA A 209 12.01 -40.05 9.26
C ALA A 209 12.24 -39.42 10.65
N ASP A 210 13.44 -38.90 10.90
CA ASP A 210 13.94 -38.49 12.21
C ASP A 210 13.42 -37.11 12.66
N LEU A 211 12.83 -36.31 11.75
CA LEU A 211 12.29 -34.97 12.02
C LEU A 211 10.78 -34.96 12.37
N ALA A 212 10.11 -36.12 12.35
CA ALA A 212 8.66 -36.25 12.53
C ALA A 212 8.16 -35.99 13.97
N ALA A 213 9.06 -35.76 14.94
CA ALA A 213 8.73 -35.71 16.38
C ALA A 213 8.18 -34.37 16.90
N HIS A 214 8.00 -33.33 16.06
CA HIS A 214 7.56 -31.99 16.50
C HIS A 214 6.08 -31.66 16.28
N ARG A 215 5.24 -32.66 15.96
CA ARG A 215 3.78 -32.52 15.74
C ARG A 215 2.97 -31.88 16.89
N SER A 216 3.54 -31.67 18.08
CA SER A 216 2.82 -31.12 19.24
C SER A 216 2.88 -29.59 19.38
N ARG A 217 3.70 -28.85 18.61
CA ARG A 217 3.83 -27.38 18.74
C ARG A 217 3.01 -26.55 17.73
N SER A 218 2.71 -27.08 16.55
CA SER A 218 2.08 -26.32 15.44
C SER A 218 0.63 -25.86 15.72
N ARG A 219 -0.07 -26.48 16.68
CA ARG A 219 -1.47 -26.12 16.99
C ARG A 219 -1.62 -24.78 17.73
N ALA A 220 -0.55 -24.25 18.30
CA ALA A 220 -0.57 -22.99 19.05
C ALA A 220 -0.47 -21.72 18.18
N LEU A 221 0.02 -21.85 16.94
CA LEU A 221 0.34 -20.71 16.07
C LEU A 221 -0.85 -20.17 15.26
N ASN A 222 -1.97 -20.92 15.18
CA ASN A 222 -3.11 -20.52 14.36
C ASN A 222 -4.47 -20.82 15.03
N PRO A 223 -4.94 -19.99 15.99
CA PRO A 223 -6.17 -20.24 16.75
C PRO A 223 -7.46 -19.95 15.97
N ARG A 224 -7.40 -19.52 14.70
CA ARG A 224 -8.60 -19.10 13.94
C ARG A 224 -9.03 -20.15 12.92
N ARG A 225 -9.73 -21.20 13.37
CA ARG A 225 -10.71 -21.95 12.55
C ARG A 225 -11.49 -22.96 13.41
N ASP A 226 -12.45 -22.44 14.17
CA ASP A 226 -13.63 -23.22 14.56
C ASP A 226 -14.85 -22.30 14.44
N VAL A 227 -15.39 -22.23 13.22
CA VAL A 227 -16.77 -21.76 12.98
C VAL A 227 -17.42 -22.83 12.14
N ARG A 228 -18.02 -23.82 12.83
CA ARG A 228 -18.96 -24.77 12.23
C ARG A 228 -20.27 -24.04 11.97
N GLY A 229 -20.87 -24.36 10.82
CA GLY A 229 -22.10 -23.77 10.32
C GLY A 229 -23.29 -23.92 11.26
N GLY A 230 -24.14 -22.91 11.23
CA GLY A 230 -25.50 -22.90 11.75
C GLY A 230 -26.38 -22.14 10.76
N GLU A 231 -27.37 -22.84 10.24
CA GLU A 231 -28.32 -22.43 9.20
C GLU A 231 -29.18 -21.24 9.64
N HIS A 232 -29.48 -20.32 8.71
CA HIS A 232 -30.47 -19.26 8.90
C HIS A 232 -31.73 -19.59 8.07
N PRO A 233 -32.91 -19.77 8.68
CA PRO A 233 -34.15 -19.84 7.93
C PRO A 233 -34.74 -18.44 7.68
N ALA A 234 -35.26 -18.27 6.47
CA ALA A 234 -35.97 -17.09 6.00
C ALA A 234 -37.28 -16.84 6.79
N MET A 235 -37.63 -15.57 7.00
CA MET A 235 -39.01 -15.20 7.33
C MET A 235 -39.44 -13.91 6.63
N ARG A 236 -40.63 -14.02 6.02
CA ARG A 236 -41.27 -13.07 5.12
C ARG A 236 -41.81 -11.80 5.80
N SER A 237 -41.94 -10.80 4.95
CA SER A 237 -42.74 -9.57 4.99
C SER A 237 -43.89 -9.45 6.00
N ARG A 238 -44.06 -8.23 6.53
CA ARG A 238 -45.37 -7.56 6.66
C ARG A 238 -45.21 -6.04 6.59
N ARG A 239 -46.12 -5.45 5.81
CA ARG A 239 -46.34 -4.00 5.62
C ARG A 239 -46.90 -3.37 6.90
N GLY A 240 -46.66 -2.08 7.08
CA GLY A 240 -47.34 -1.25 8.08
C GLY A 240 -46.95 0.22 7.95
N SER A 241 -47.70 0.96 7.15
CA SER A 241 -47.73 2.42 7.05
C SER A 241 -48.24 3.06 8.35
N CYS A 242 -47.68 4.21 8.76
CA CYS A 242 -48.49 5.35 9.19
C CYS A 242 -47.67 6.65 9.28
N SER A 243 -48.40 7.75 9.17
CA SER A 243 -48.07 9.13 8.85
C SER A 243 -47.57 10.01 10.00
N ALA A 244 -46.77 11.01 9.61
CA ALA A 244 -46.68 12.42 10.04
C ALA A 244 -47.24 12.86 11.40
N VAL A 245 -46.43 13.61 12.17
CA VAL A 245 -46.82 14.82 12.93
C VAL A 245 -45.65 15.80 12.99
N THR A 246 -45.98 17.08 12.77
CA THR A 246 -45.21 18.35 12.83
C THR A 246 -44.93 18.87 14.24
N ASP A 247 -43.88 19.70 14.41
CA ASP A 247 -43.81 20.96 15.21
C ASP A 247 -42.32 21.35 15.33
N VAL A 248 -41.80 22.47 14.83
CA VAL A 248 -42.05 23.92 15.05
C VAL A 248 -41.71 24.41 16.46
N TYR A 249 -40.47 24.89 16.64
CA TYR A 249 -40.01 25.98 17.53
C TYR A 249 -38.65 26.43 16.95
N GLY A 250 -38.32 27.68 16.59
CA GLY A 250 -38.85 28.98 17.01
C GLY A 250 -37.96 29.58 18.10
N GLY A 251 -37.09 30.54 17.78
CA GLY A 251 -36.36 31.34 18.78
C GLY A 251 -35.11 32.06 18.27
N ASP A 252 -35.31 33.27 17.74
CA ASP A 252 -34.28 34.29 17.48
C ASP A 252 -33.67 34.82 18.80
N HIS A 253 -32.35 35.06 18.79
CA HIS A 253 -31.68 36.26 19.32
C HIS A 253 -30.30 36.42 18.69
#